data_AF-A0A1B0EYN7-F1
#
_entry.id   AF-A0A1B0EYN7-F1
#
_cell.length_a   1.000
_cell.length_b   1.000
_cell.length_c   1.000
_cell.angle_alpha   90.00
_cell.angle_beta   90.00
_cell.angle_gamma   90.00
#
_symmetry.space_group_name_H-M   'P 1'
#
loop_
_entity.id
_entity.type
_entity.pdbx_description
1 polymer ?
#
loop_
_entity_poly.entity_id
_entity_poly.type
_entity_poly.pdbx_seq_one_letter_code
_entity_poly.pdbx_strand_id
1 'polypeptide(L)'
;MEMPLIVPLRNPGGTSKKKSWSELKGVVTELRRHLMALSSVIPANINFRTLSDGRIRIYFLSTPPNGWETTLLYVDIAQTDDITPKRLHWNLLLEPTISSLTSTSTSREVQLLLERKRLSTWGISSYELHQGSGKIVFPASSTLYQCHDTGFHSGTVFPTELRICQLWAAIDPQICPQNSDLVAYVCGGDIWVTHTVSLHGERLTYAHDGRRPFSDDPLSAGVPSYVMQEEFNRYQGFWWQPQSEDGVYRIVYEEVDESDVTLYTFPSSDSVGGEYEEYRFPRAGSPNAKSKLKLVQFSLSENLQISDICIKDMQCPLTYAFPWMEYIVRVGWTPDSK
;
A
#
# COMPACT_ATOMS: atom_id res chain seq x y z
N MET A 1 26.21 26.84 10.41
CA MET A 1 26.76 25.48 10.44
C MET A 1 26.97 25.09 8.99
N GLU A 2 28.21 25.20 8.53
CA GLU A 2 28.60 25.14 7.11
C GLU A 2 28.37 23.74 6.52
N MET A 3 27.81 23.69 5.30
CA MET A 3 27.77 22.47 4.50
C MET A 3 29.20 22.07 4.11
N PRO A 4 29.61 20.79 4.25
CA PRO A 4 30.86 20.35 3.67
C PRO A 4 30.71 20.32 2.15
N LEU A 5 31.45 21.20 1.48
CA LEU A 5 31.69 21.15 0.03
C LEU A 5 32.24 19.77 -0.34
N ILE A 6 31.55 19.07 -1.23
CA ILE A 6 32.08 17.87 -1.89
C ILE A 6 33.25 18.33 -2.76
N VAL A 7 34.47 18.17 -2.24
CA VAL A 7 35.69 18.40 -3.01
C VAL A 7 35.79 17.28 -4.06
N PRO A 8 35.85 17.59 -5.38
CA PRO A 8 36.19 16.59 -6.35
C PRO A 8 37.64 16.19 -6.08
N LEU A 9 37.90 14.90 -5.82
CA LEU A 9 39.24 14.33 -5.75
C LEU A 9 39.91 14.40 -7.14
N ARG A 10 40.32 15.60 -7.54
CA ARG A 10 41.15 15.82 -8.71
C ARG A 10 42.59 15.86 -8.22
N ASN A 11 43.23 14.69 -8.29
CA ASN A 11 44.66 14.55 -8.01
C ASN A 11 45.46 15.40 -9.03
N PRO A 12 46.18 16.45 -8.63
CA PRO A 12 47.03 17.20 -9.56
C PRO A 12 48.42 16.55 -9.53
N GLY A 13 48.74 15.76 -10.56
CA GLY A 13 50.08 15.20 -10.76
C GLY A 13 50.20 13.73 -10.39
N GLY A 14 49.69 12.84 -11.23
CA GLY A 14 49.98 11.42 -11.15
C GLY A 14 49.39 10.70 -12.35
N THR A 15 50.22 9.95 -13.09
CA THR A 15 49.77 9.05 -14.14
C THR A 15 48.62 8.21 -13.62
N SER A 16 47.42 8.33 -14.22
CA SER A 16 46.27 7.53 -13.85
C SER A 16 46.58 6.06 -14.15
N LYS A 17 47.15 5.36 -13.16
CA LYS A 17 47.26 3.90 -13.22
C LYS A 17 45.85 3.37 -13.33
N LYS A 18 45.55 2.70 -14.45
CA LYS A 18 44.28 2.00 -14.65
C LYS A 18 44.15 0.98 -13.52
N LYS A 19 43.18 1.20 -12.63
CA LYS A 19 42.86 0.26 -11.56
C LYS A 19 42.33 -1.03 -12.18
N SER A 20 42.70 -2.16 -11.60
CA SER A 20 42.09 -3.45 -11.89
C SER A 20 40.63 -3.48 -11.43
N TRP A 21 39.86 -4.44 -11.94
CA TRP A 21 38.47 -4.66 -11.52
C TRP A 21 38.35 -4.88 -9.99
N SER A 22 39.26 -5.65 -9.41
CA SER A 22 39.26 -5.93 -7.96
C SER A 22 39.52 -4.68 -7.12
N GLU A 23 40.43 -3.80 -7.57
CA GLU A 23 40.69 -2.53 -6.90
C GLU A 23 39.49 -1.57 -7.01
N LEU A 24 38.84 -1.52 -8.18
CA LEU A 24 37.61 -0.75 -8.36
C LEU A 24 36.47 -1.27 -7.47
N LYS A 25 36.29 -2.60 -7.40
CA LYS A 25 35.32 -3.24 -6.51
C LYS A 25 35.58 -2.88 -5.05
N GLY A 26 36.85 -2.91 -4.61
CA GLY A 26 37.23 -2.52 -3.25
C GLY A 26 36.89 -1.07 -2.94
N VAL A 27 37.22 -0.15 -3.85
CA VAL A 27 36.90 1.29 -3.70
C VAL A 27 35.39 1.51 -3.60
N VAL A 28 34.59 0.88 -4.47
CA VAL A 28 33.12 1.02 -4.45
C VAL A 28 32.53 0.43 -3.17
N THR A 29 33.04 -0.71 -2.70
CA THR A 29 32.57 -1.36 -1.46
C THR A 29 32.80 -0.46 -0.25
N GLU A 30 33.99 0.14 -0.15
CA GLU A 30 34.34 1.04 0.94
C GLU A 30 33.54 2.36 0.89
N LEU A 31 33.32 2.89 -0.31
CA LEU A 31 32.48 4.07 -0.50
C LEU A 31 31.02 3.80 -0.12
N ARG A 32 30.47 2.63 -0.49
CA ARG A 32 29.13 2.20 -0.04
C ARG A 32 29.05 2.09 1.48
N ARG A 33 30.06 1.51 2.14
CA ARG A 33 30.10 1.40 3.61
C ARG A 33 30.01 2.77 4.29
N HIS A 34 30.77 3.75 3.80
CA HIS A 34 30.71 5.12 4.31
C HIS A 34 29.36 5.80 4.04
N LEU A 35 28.84 5.68 2.82
CA LEU A 35 27.55 6.28 2.45
C LEU A 35 26.37 5.66 3.23
N MET A 36 26.39 4.35 3.48
CA MET A 36 25.36 3.70 4.29
C MET A 36 25.36 4.21 5.73
N ALA A 37 26.53 4.53 6.30
CA ALA A 37 26.62 5.14 7.64
C ALA A 37 26.07 6.58 7.69
N LEU A 38 26.04 7.28 6.55
CA LEU A 38 25.49 8.63 6.40
C LEU A 38 24.03 8.65 5.93
N SER A 39 23.52 7.51 5.48
CA SER A 39 22.16 7.37 4.98
C SER A 39 21.19 7.48 6.16
N SER A 40 20.53 8.63 6.29
CA SER A 40 19.43 8.80 7.24
C SER A 40 18.20 8.04 6.75
N VAL A 41 17.68 7.14 7.58
CA VAL A 41 16.36 6.57 7.36
C VAL A 41 15.32 7.66 7.64
N ILE A 42 14.54 8.03 6.63
CA ILE A 42 13.51 9.05 6.74
C ILE A 42 12.20 8.35 7.10
N PRO A 43 11.53 8.73 8.21
CA PRO A 43 10.20 8.22 8.54
C PRO A 43 9.20 8.46 7.41
N ALA A 44 8.44 7.42 7.06
CA ALA A 44 7.38 7.47 6.05
C ALA A 44 6.00 7.26 6.69
N ASN A 45 4.94 7.60 5.97
CA ASN A 45 3.54 7.40 6.34
C ASN A 45 3.24 7.88 7.78
N ILE A 46 3.49 9.16 8.05
CA ILE A 46 3.34 9.73 9.39
C ILE A 46 1.86 9.99 9.68
N ASN A 47 1.33 9.43 10.76
CA ASN A 47 -0.02 9.69 11.26
C ASN A 47 0.01 10.21 12.70
N PHE A 48 -0.86 11.16 12.99
CA PHE A 48 -1.03 11.74 14.33
C PHE A 48 -2.34 11.25 14.92
N ARG A 49 -2.33 10.89 16.20
CA ARG A 49 -3.53 10.55 16.96
C ARG A 49 -3.46 11.13 18.36
N THR A 50 -4.55 11.77 18.78
CA THR A 50 -4.71 12.24 20.16
C THR A 50 -5.25 11.09 21.01
N LEU A 51 -4.52 10.72 22.04
CA LEU A 51 -4.91 9.70 23.01
C LEU A 51 -5.90 10.28 24.03
N SER A 52 -6.61 9.42 24.75
CA SER A 52 -7.61 9.81 25.76
C SER A 52 -7.03 10.60 26.93
N ASP A 53 -5.71 10.54 27.16
CA ASP A 53 -5.00 11.30 28.18
C ASP A 53 -4.46 12.66 27.69
N GLY A 54 -4.75 13.02 26.44
CA GLY A 54 -4.32 14.28 25.82
C GLY A 54 -2.94 14.23 25.17
N ARG A 55 -2.18 13.13 25.29
CA ARG A 55 -0.91 12.96 24.57
C ARG A 55 -1.17 12.82 23.06
N ILE A 56 -0.25 13.34 22.26
CA ILE A 56 -0.26 13.11 20.80
C ILE A 56 0.72 11.98 20.52
N ARG A 57 0.22 10.88 19.97
CA ARG A 57 1.04 9.78 19.47
C ARG A 57 1.22 9.93 17.96
N ILE A 58 2.48 9.90 17.53
CA ILE A 58 2.85 9.92 16.12
C ILE A 58 3.25 8.50 15.71
N TYR A 59 2.55 7.92 14.75
CA TYR A 59 2.88 6.64 14.13
C TYR A 59 3.61 6.86 12.81
N PHE A 60 4.59 6.03 12.49
CA PHE A 60 5.33 6.11 11.23
C PHE A 60 6.03 4.79 10.90
N LEU A 61 6.32 4.60 9.61
CA LEU A 61 7.14 3.50 9.13
C LEU A 61 8.60 3.93 9.06
N SER A 62 9.49 3.12 9.63
CA SER A 62 10.93 3.29 9.47
C SER A 62 11.67 1.98 9.77
N THR A 63 12.91 1.88 9.30
CA THR A 63 13.81 0.81 9.69
C THR A 63 14.49 1.17 11.02
N PRO A 64 14.42 0.32 12.05
CA PRO A 64 15.08 0.58 13.33
C PRO A 64 16.61 0.44 13.19
N PRO A 65 17.42 1.09 14.05
CA PRO A 65 18.89 1.15 13.88
C PRO A 65 19.61 -0.20 13.82
N ASN A 66 19.06 -1.22 14.48
CA ASN A 66 19.63 -2.57 14.53
C ASN A 66 18.85 -3.57 13.65
N GLY A 67 17.84 -3.10 12.92
CA GLY A 67 17.02 -3.91 12.02
C GLY A 67 17.31 -3.58 10.56
N TRP A 68 16.84 -4.47 9.70
CA TRP A 68 16.95 -4.36 8.24
C TRP A 68 15.56 -4.21 7.58
N GLU A 69 14.49 -4.42 8.34
CA GLU A 69 13.11 -4.33 7.88
C GLU A 69 12.44 -3.05 8.38
N THR A 70 11.62 -2.48 7.51
CA THR A 70 10.69 -1.41 7.85
C THR A 70 9.55 -1.98 8.67
N THR A 71 9.33 -1.38 9.84
CA THR A 71 8.25 -1.75 10.75
C THR A 71 7.53 -0.49 11.24
N LEU A 72 6.46 -0.68 12.01
CA LEU A 72 5.66 0.40 12.57
C LEU A 72 6.24 0.84 13.91
N LEU A 73 6.60 2.11 13.98
CA LEU A 73 7.10 2.77 15.19
C LEU A 73 6.18 3.89 15.63
N TYR A 74 6.33 4.31 16.87
CA TYR A 74 5.64 5.47 17.39
C TYR A 74 6.52 6.33 18.29
N VAL A 75 6.11 7.59 18.43
CA VAL A 75 6.67 8.58 19.34
C VAL A 75 5.54 9.27 20.06
N ASP A 76 5.67 9.44 21.38
CA ASP A 76 4.74 10.24 22.17
C ASP A 76 5.24 11.67 22.33
N ILE A 77 4.37 12.63 22.05
CA ILE A 77 4.56 14.04 22.31
C ILE A 77 3.70 14.42 23.52
N ALA A 78 4.37 14.77 24.61
CA ALA A 78 3.73 15.39 25.76
C ALA A 78 3.39 16.85 25.41
N GLN A 79 2.20 17.31 25.83
CA GLN A 79 1.87 18.74 25.81
C GLN A 79 2.68 19.43 26.91
N THR A 80 3.90 19.84 26.58
CA THR A 80 4.74 20.66 27.46
C THR A 80 5.16 21.92 26.69
N ASP A 81 5.03 23.09 27.31
CA ASP A 81 5.44 24.40 26.77
C ASP A 81 6.98 24.57 26.66
N ASP A 82 7.73 23.47 26.76
CA ASP A 82 9.18 23.47 26.70
C ASP A 82 9.65 23.51 25.23
N ILE A 83 10.15 24.68 24.81
CA ILE A 83 10.61 24.96 23.44
C ILE A 83 12.02 24.37 23.19
N THR A 84 12.61 23.67 24.16
CA THR A 84 13.92 23.04 23.96
C THR A 84 13.83 21.90 22.94
N PRO A 85 14.73 21.86 21.93
CA PRO A 85 14.75 20.78 20.96
C PRO A 85 15.16 19.47 21.64
N LYS A 86 14.18 18.59 21.89
CA LYS A 86 14.40 17.25 22.46
C LYS A 86 14.44 16.21 21.35
N ARG A 87 15.41 15.29 21.44
CA ARG A 87 15.43 14.11 20.58
C ARG A 87 14.31 13.17 21.00
N LEU A 88 13.37 12.93 20.09
CA LEU A 88 12.26 12.04 20.32
C LEU A 88 12.74 10.57 20.29
N HIS A 89 12.32 9.79 21.28
CA HIS A 89 12.67 8.37 21.37
C HIS A 89 11.68 7.54 20.55
N TRP A 90 12.20 6.74 19.62
CA TRP A 90 11.39 5.89 18.76
C TRP A 90 11.08 4.58 19.46
N ASN A 91 9.80 4.28 19.63
CA ASN A 91 9.34 3.02 20.23
C ASN A 91 8.82 2.08 19.14
N LEU A 92 9.12 0.79 19.27
CA LEU A 92 8.51 -0.24 18.43
C LEU A 92 7.04 -0.40 18.82
N LEU A 93 6.14 -0.34 17.84
CA LEU A 93 4.73 -0.63 18.10
C LEU A 93 4.47 -2.14 18.08
N LEU A 94 5.10 -2.86 17.16
CA LEU A 94 4.83 -4.27 16.92
C LEU A 94 5.90 -5.16 17.55
N GLU A 95 5.48 -6.30 18.07
CA GLU A 95 6.43 -7.32 18.53
C GLU A 95 7.25 -7.87 17.34
N PRO A 96 8.57 -8.13 17.49
CA PRO A 96 9.45 -8.55 16.39
C PRO A 96 9.14 -9.93 15.76
N THR A 97 8.11 -10.63 16.22
CA THR A 97 7.71 -11.94 15.66
C THR A 97 7.28 -11.86 14.19
N ILE A 98 6.85 -10.69 13.71
CA ILE A 98 6.53 -10.48 12.29
C ILE A 98 7.76 -10.55 11.38
N SER A 99 8.94 -10.19 11.89
CA SER A 99 10.15 -10.10 11.08
C SER A 99 10.63 -11.45 10.52
N SER A 100 10.18 -12.56 11.10
CA SER A 100 10.41 -13.88 10.51
C SER A 100 9.41 -14.21 9.40
N LEU A 101 8.23 -13.58 9.38
CA LEU A 101 7.13 -13.87 8.44
C LEU A 101 7.30 -13.13 7.11
N THR A 102 7.89 -11.93 7.12
CA THR A 102 8.16 -11.09 5.94
C THR A 102 9.27 -11.61 5.02
N SER A 103 9.97 -12.67 5.44
CA SER A 103 11.04 -13.34 4.69
C SER A 103 10.52 -14.26 3.57
N THR A 104 9.21 -14.46 3.46
CA THR A 104 8.59 -15.27 2.40
C THR A 104 8.51 -14.50 1.09
N SER A 105 8.73 -15.21 -0.03
CA SER A 105 8.50 -14.73 -1.40
C SER A 105 7.22 -13.88 -1.49
N THR A 106 7.37 -12.59 -1.81
CA THR A 106 6.25 -11.68 -2.06
C THR A 106 5.55 -12.10 -3.33
N SER A 107 4.22 -12.01 -3.37
CA SER A 107 3.49 -12.26 -4.60
C SER A 107 3.91 -11.28 -5.71
N ARG A 108 3.77 -11.69 -6.96
CA ARG A 108 4.03 -10.86 -8.14
C ARG A 108 3.26 -9.54 -8.11
N GLU A 109 1.99 -9.58 -7.72
CA GLU A 109 1.13 -8.39 -7.60
C GLU A 109 1.70 -7.38 -6.59
N VAL A 110 2.16 -7.87 -5.43
CA VAL A 110 2.80 -7.03 -4.40
C VAL A 110 4.12 -6.48 -4.91
N GLN A 111 4.96 -7.30 -5.55
CA GLN A 111 6.24 -6.85 -6.10
C GLN A 111 6.04 -5.72 -7.12
N LEU A 112 5.15 -5.89 -8.09
CA LEU A 112 4.85 -4.87 -9.11
C LEU A 112 4.27 -3.59 -8.48
N LEU A 113 3.44 -3.72 -7.44
CA LEU A 113 2.93 -2.56 -6.69
C LEU A 113 4.07 -1.80 -5.99
N LEU A 114 5.02 -2.51 -5.37
CA LEU A 114 6.16 -1.91 -4.68
C LEU A 114 7.12 -1.22 -5.66
N GLU A 115 7.37 -1.82 -6.83
CA GLU A 115 8.16 -1.21 -7.91
C GLU A 115 7.55 0.13 -8.36
N ARG A 116 6.25 0.16 -8.62
CA ARG A 116 5.52 1.38 -9.05
C ARG A 116 5.44 2.45 -7.96
N LYS A 117 5.40 2.04 -6.69
CA LYS A 117 5.52 2.96 -5.54
C LYS A 117 6.97 3.38 -5.25
N ARG A 118 7.95 2.79 -5.95
CA ARG A 118 9.39 3.00 -5.74
C ARG A 118 9.83 2.67 -4.31
N LEU A 119 9.21 1.63 -3.73
CA LEU A 119 9.51 1.13 -2.39
C LEU A 119 10.42 -0.09 -2.50
N SER A 120 11.69 0.08 -2.15
CA SER A 120 12.70 -1.01 -2.15
C SER A 120 13.00 -1.57 -0.76
N THR A 121 12.30 -1.09 0.26
CA THR A 121 12.45 -1.52 1.65
C THR A 121 11.69 -2.82 1.91
N TRP A 122 12.31 -3.73 2.65
CA TRP A 122 11.70 -4.97 3.11
C TRP A 122 10.84 -4.70 4.35
N GLY A 123 9.74 -5.44 4.53
CA GLY A 123 8.85 -5.30 5.68
C GLY A 123 7.52 -4.62 5.35
N ILE A 124 6.98 -3.87 6.31
CA ILE A 124 5.67 -3.20 6.19
C ILE A 124 5.80 -2.01 5.24
N SER A 125 5.08 -2.05 4.12
CA SER A 125 5.15 -1.03 3.07
C SER A 125 4.15 0.12 3.25
N SER A 126 3.04 -0.15 3.92
CA SER A 126 1.97 0.80 4.21
C SER A 126 1.19 0.33 5.42
N TYR A 127 0.42 1.23 6.03
CA TYR A 127 -0.54 0.89 7.07
C TYR A 127 -1.65 1.92 7.04
N GLU A 128 -2.75 1.56 7.67
CA GLU A 128 -3.88 2.43 7.88
C GLU A 128 -4.23 2.48 9.35
N LEU A 129 -4.67 3.65 9.81
CA LEU A 129 -5.02 3.93 11.19
C LEU A 129 -6.44 4.48 11.24
N HIS A 130 -7.33 3.78 11.95
CA HIS A 130 -8.63 4.31 12.30
C HIS A 130 -8.51 5.16 13.58
N GLN A 131 -8.68 6.48 13.43
CA GLN A 131 -8.39 7.47 14.48
C GLN A 131 -9.19 7.24 15.78
N GLY A 132 -10.49 6.95 15.66
CA GLY A 132 -11.39 6.82 16.82
C GLY A 132 -11.08 5.58 17.65
N SER A 133 -10.87 4.43 17.01
CA SER A 133 -10.62 3.18 17.72
C SER A 133 -9.14 2.95 18.01
N GLY A 134 -8.21 3.42 17.18
CA GLY A 134 -6.80 3.04 17.29
C GLY A 134 -6.47 1.69 16.65
N LYS A 135 -7.42 1.16 15.85
CA LYS A 135 -7.17 0.00 15.03
C LYS A 135 -6.20 0.37 13.92
N ILE A 136 -5.23 -0.51 13.70
CA ILE A 136 -4.25 -0.40 12.64
C ILE A 136 -4.33 -1.66 11.79
N VAL A 137 -4.35 -1.49 10.47
CA VAL A 137 -4.30 -2.59 9.49
C VAL A 137 -3.14 -2.36 8.54
N PHE A 138 -2.41 -3.42 8.21
CA PHE A 138 -1.27 -3.33 7.30
C PHE A 138 -1.06 -4.64 6.53
N PRO A 139 -0.59 -4.58 5.27
CA PRO A 139 -0.19 -5.76 4.53
C PRO A 139 1.20 -6.25 4.98
N ALA A 140 1.35 -7.56 5.13
CA ALA A 140 2.62 -8.24 5.26
C ALA A 140 2.51 -9.67 4.72
N SER A 141 3.56 -10.18 4.06
CA SER A 141 3.62 -11.57 3.55
C SER A 141 2.42 -11.99 2.69
N SER A 142 1.96 -11.10 1.81
CA SER A 142 0.78 -11.32 0.94
C SER A 142 -0.56 -11.46 1.67
N THR A 143 -0.60 -11.28 3.00
CA THR A 143 -1.82 -11.26 3.81
C THR A 143 -1.95 -9.91 4.54
N LEU A 144 -3.03 -9.76 5.31
CA LEU A 144 -3.29 -8.57 6.12
C LEU A 144 -3.18 -8.90 7.61
N TYR A 145 -2.58 -7.98 8.35
CA TYR A 145 -2.53 -8.03 9.80
C TYR A 145 -3.26 -6.84 10.39
N GLN A 146 -3.82 -7.04 11.58
CA GLN A 146 -4.41 -5.98 12.37
C GLN A 146 -3.80 -5.93 13.76
N CYS A 147 -3.75 -4.76 14.35
CA CYS A 147 -3.50 -4.58 15.77
C CYS A 147 -4.31 -3.40 16.30
N HIS A 148 -4.38 -3.28 17.63
CA HIS A 148 -5.12 -2.22 18.29
C HIS A 148 -4.23 -1.55 19.32
N ASP A 149 -3.94 -0.27 19.13
CA ASP A 149 -3.22 0.53 20.10
C ASP A 149 -4.20 1.43 20.85
N THR A 150 -4.43 1.16 22.13
CA THR A 150 -5.27 2.02 22.98
C THR A 150 -4.50 3.21 23.56
N GLY A 151 -3.17 3.24 23.46
CA GLY A 151 -2.33 4.26 24.07
C GLY A 151 -2.04 4.09 25.56
N PHE A 152 -2.74 3.16 26.25
CA PHE A 152 -2.57 2.91 27.69
C PHE A 152 -1.38 2.01 28.01
N HIS A 153 -1.01 1.11 27.09
CA HIS A 153 0.11 0.21 27.27
C HIS A 153 1.36 0.81 26.63
N SER A 154 2.47 0.84 27.38
CA SER A 154 3.78 1.26 26.87
C SER A 154 4.55 0.11 26.18
N GLY A 155 3.92 -1.07 26.06
CA GLY A 155 4.50 -2.25 25.44
C GLY A 155 4.20 -2.36 23.95
N THR A 156 4.87 -3.31 23.31
CA THR A 156 4.57 -3.76 21.95
C THR A 156 3.19 -4.44 21.88
N VAL A 157 2.55 -4.32 20.72
CA VAL A 157 1.27 -4.95 20.42
C VAL A 157 1.54 -6.18 19.56
N PHE A 158 0.83 -7.27 19.87
CA PHE A 158 0.83 -8.46 19.04
C PHE A 158 -0.13 -8.28 17.86
N PRO A 159 0.35 -8.31 16.62
CA PRO A 159 -0.52 -8.32 15.45
C PRO A 159 -1.29 -9.63 15.37
N THR A 160 -2.51 -9.56 14.85
CA THR A 160 -3.32 -10.74 14.52
C THR A 160 -3.52 -10.78 13.02
N GLU A 161 -3.27 -11.93 12.39
CA GLU A 161 -3.56 -12.12 10.97
C GLU A 161 -5.07 -12.09 10.72
N LEU A 162 -5.48 -11.34 9.70
CA LEU A 162 -6.86 -11.37 9.21
C LEU A 162 -7.07 -12.64 8.40
N ARG A 163 -8.13 -13.39 8.72
CA ARG A 163 -8.52 -14.57 7.94
C ARG A 163 -9.10 -14.14 6.61
N ILE A 164 -8.24 -14.05 5.59
CA ILE A 164 -8.61 -13.71 4.22
C ILE A 164 -8.44 -14.94 3.31
N CYS A 165 -8.98 -14.87 2.10
CA CYS A 165 -8.76 -15.90 1.08
C CYS A 165 -7.27 -15.98 0.73
N GLN A 166 -6.61 -17.12 0.97
CA GLN A 166 -5.16 -17.30 0.80
C GLN A 166 -4.71 -17.60 -0.64
N LEU A 167 -5.61 -17.54 -1.63
CA LEU A 167 -5.29 -17.86 -3.03
C LEU A 167 -4.50 -16.73 -3.71
N TRP A 168 -4.79 -15.48 -3.37
CA TRP A 168 -4.14 -14.30 -3.94
C TRP A 168 -3.70 -13.35 -2.83
N ALA A 169 -2.77 -12.45 -3.15
CA ALA A 169 -2.32 -11.47 -2.18
C ALA A 169 -3.39 -10.41 -1.93
N ALA A 170 -3.61 -10.05 -0.67
CA ALA A 170 -4.40 -8.88 -0.35
C ALA A 170 -3.57 -7.60 -0.41
N ILE A 171 -4.06 -6.63 -1.16
CA ILE A 171 -3.43 -5.33 -1.35
C ILE A 171 -4.43 -4.19 -1.08
N ASP A 172 -3.89 -3.00 -0.85
CA ASP A 172 -4.66 -1.76 -0.59
C ASP A 172 -5.74 -1.91 0.50
N PRO A 173 -5.39 -2.35 1.73
CA PRO A 173 -6.36 -2.42 2.81
C PRO A 173 -6.87 -1.02 3.18
N GLN A 174 -8.19 -0.92 3.38
CA GLN A 174 -8.92 0.28 3.81
C GLN A 174 -9.96 -0.06 4.90
N ILE A 175 -9.86 0.55 6.07
CA ILE A 175 -10.77 0.47 7.21
C ILE A 175 -11.95 1.39 6.92
N CYS A 176 -13.16 0.88 7.11
CA CYS A 176 -14.37 1.67 6.97
C CYS A 176 -14.35 2.84 7.99
N PRO A 177 -14.52 4.10 7.54
CA PRO A 177 -14.46 5.28 8.42
C PRO A 177 -15.52 5.29 9.55
N GLN A 178 -16.67 4.66 9.33
CA GLN A 178 -17.79 4.64 10.28
C GLN A 178 -17.79 3.40 11.17
N ASN A 179 -17.16 2.32 10.73
CA ASN A 179 -17.12 1.06 11.45
C ASN A 179 -15.74 0.44 11.33
N SER A 180 -14.92 0.58 12.37
CA SER A 180 -13.55 0.08 12.34
C SER A 180 -13.45 -1.44 12.23
N ASP A 181 -14.53 -2.18 12.45
CA ASP A 181 -14.53 -3.64 12.33
C ASP A 181 -14.62 -4.11 10.88
N LEU A 182 -14.96 -3.22 9.94
CA LEU A 182 -14.97 -3.52 8.51
C LEU A 182 -13.66 -3.07 7.85
N VAL A 183 -13.03 -4.00 7.12
CA VAL A 183 -11.82 -3.76 6.34
C VAL A 183 -12.07 -4.21 4.91
N ALA A 184 -12.00 -3.29 3.96
CA ALA A 184 -11.98 -3.58 2.54
C ALA A 184 -10.54 -3.78 2.06
N TYR A 185 -10.37 -4.58 1.03
CA TYR A 185 -9.08 -4.77 0.35
C TYR A 185 -9.34 -5.34 -1.04
N VAL A 186 -8.32 -5.29 -1.90
CA VAL A 186 -8.36 -6.00 -3.17
C VAL A 186 -7.64 -7.33 -3.02
N CYS A 187 -8.23 -8.40 -3.54
CA CYS A 187 -7.63 -9.73 -3.62
C CYS A 187 -8.07 -10.40 -4.93
N GLY A 188 -7.10 -10.79 -5.76
CA GLY A 188 -7.37 -11.46 -7.04
C GLY A 188 -8.17 -10.60 -8.02
N GLY A 189 -7.83 -9.31 -8.14
CA GLY A 189 -8.47 -8.39 -9.08
C GLY A 189 -9.87 -7.89 -8.70
N ASP A 190 -10.37 -8.22 -7.51
CA ASP A 190 -11.68 -7.80 -7.03
C ASP A 190 -11.65 -7.29 -5.59
N ILE A 191 -12.70 -6.55 -5.22
CA ILE A 191 -12.88 -5.97 -3.90
C ILE A 191 -13.51 -7.00 -2.97
N TRP A 192 -12.93 -7.14 -1.79
CA TRP A 192 -13.41 -7.94 -0.69
C TRP A 192 -13.61 -7.07 0.53
N VAL A 193 -14.52 -7.47 1.40
CA VAL A 193 -14.68 -6.89 2.74
C VAL A 193 -14.65 -8.01 3.76
N THR A 194 -13.93 -7.78 4.86
CA THR A 194 -13.96 -8.66 6.03
C THR A 194 -14.41 -7.91 7.26
N HIS A 195 -15.27 -8.55 8.05
CA HIS A 195 -15.65 -8.08 9.36
C HIS A 195 -14.78 -8.77 10.42
N THR A 196 -13.94 -7.99 11.10
CA THR A 196 -12.80 -8.54 11.87
C THR A 196 -13.18 -9.19 13.19
N VAL A 197 -14.41 -8.97 13.69
CA VAL A 197 -14.91 -9.58 14.93
C VAL A 197 -15.62 -10.90 14.64
N SER A 198 -16.52 -10.92 13.65
CA SER A 198 -17.22 -12.14 13.22
C SER A 198 -16.36 -13.06 12.34
N LEU A 199 -15.20 -12.55 11.88
CA LEU A 199 -14.27 -13.21 10.96
C LEU A 199 -14.91 -13.62 9.64
N HIS A 200 -15.99 -12.95 9.27
CA HIS A 200 -16.71 -13.21 8.03
C HIS A 200 -16.20 -12.27 6.94
N GLY A 201 -15.68 -12.85 5.86
CA GLY A 201 -15.23 -12.13 4.68
C GLY A 201 -16.06 -12.50 3.46
N GLU A 202 -16.39 -11.51 2.64
CA GLU A 202 -17.24 -11.67 1.46
C GLU A 202 -16.65 -10.90 0.28
N ARG A 203 -16.77 -11.48 -0.92
CA ARG A 203 -16.35 -10.85 -2.17
C ARG A 203 -17.45 -9.91 -2.65
N LEU A 204 -17.13 -8.64 -2.87
CA LEU A 204 -18.11 -7.62 -3.24
C LEU A 204 -18.26 -7.44 -4.75
N THR A 205 -17.20 -7.72 -5.52
CA THR A 205 -17.19 -7.55 -6.98
C THR A 205 -16.72 -8.83 -7.67
N TYR A 206 -17.16 -9.03 -8.91
CA TYR A 206 -16.89 -10.26 -9.68
C TYR A 206 -16.41 -9.92 -11.10
N ALA A 207 -15.53 -8.94 -11.21
CA ALA A 207 -14.98 -8.50 -12.49
C ALA A 207 -13.99 -9.53 -13.06
N HIS A 208 -13.12 -10.08 -12.20
CA HIS A 208 -12.07 -11.02 -12.57
C HIS A 208 -12.52 -12.48 -12.35
N ASP A 209 -12.42 -13.35 -13.36
CA ASP A 209 -12.81 -14.77 -13.24
C ASP A 209 -11.77 -15.55 -12.41
N GLY A 210 -10.48 -15.27 -12.62
CA GLY A 210 -9.35 -15.93 -11.98
C GLY A 210 -9.14 -17.39 -12.39
N ARG A 211 -10.04 -17.94 -13.22
CA ARG A 211 -9.95 -19.29 -13.81
C ARG A 211 -9.48 -19.27 -15.26
N ARG A 212 -9.61 -18.12 -15.92
CA ARG A 212 -9.20 -17.92 -17.31
C ARG A 212 -7.71 -17.54 -17.37
N PRO A 213 -7.04 -17.82 -18.49
CA PRO A 213 -5.69 -17.28 -18.70
C PRO A 213 -5.72 -15.75 -18.67
N PHE A 214 -4.59 -15.14 -18.29
CA PHE A 214 -4.46 -13.69 -18.13
C PHE A 214 -4.93 -12.91 -19.37
N SER A 215 -4.67 -13.41 -20.58
CA SER A 215 -5.12 -12.80 -21.84
C SER A 215 -6.64 -12.64 -21.94
N ASP A 216 -7.40 -13.59 -21.39
CA ASP A 216 -8.86 -13.72 -21.53
C ASP A 216 -9.61 -13.22 -20.29
N ASP A 217 -8.88 -12.67 -19.31
CA ASP A 217 -9.40 -12.06 -18.08
C ASP A 217 -8.91 -10.60 -17.94
N PRO A 218 -9.51 -9.66 -18.69
CA PRO A 218 -9.04 -8.27 -18.77
C PRO A 218 -9.64 -7.31 -17.74
N LEU A 219 -10.59 -7.78 -16.95
CA LEU A 219 -11.37 -6.94 -16.06
C LEU A 219 -10.82 -7.01 -14.64
N SER A 220 -10.81 -5.86 -13.97
CA SER A 220 -10.51 -5.78 -12.53
C SER A 220 -11.36 -4.70 -11.87
N ALA A 221 -11.60 -4.85 -10.58
CA ALA A 221 -12.37 -3.92 -9.76
C ALA A 221 -11.54 -3.50 -8.54
N GLY A 222 -11.43 -2.18 -8.33
CA GLY A 222 -10.65 -1.62 -7.23
C GLY A 222 -9.15 -1.53 -7.49
N VAL A 223 -8.68 -1.94 -8.68
CA VAL A 223 -7.27 -1.89 -9.10
C VAL A 223 -7.08 -0.86 -10.19
N PRO A 224 -6.27 0.20 -9.98
CA PRO A 224 -5.95 1.14 -11.05
C PRO A 224 -5.10 0.49 -12.15
N SER A 225 -5.27 0.92 -13.40
CA SER A 225 -4.44 0.44 -14.52
C SER A 225 -2.96 0.79 -14.36
N TYR A 226 -2.10 0.13 -15.13
CA TYR A 226 -0.65 0.37 -15.10
C TYR A 226 -0.29 1.87 -15.21
N VAL A 227 -0.89 2.57 -16.17
CA VAL A 227 -0.64 4.01 -16.41
C VAL A 227 -1.04 4.86 -15.21
N MET A 228 -2.14 4.53 -14.53
CA MET A 228 -2.58 5.27 -13.34
C MET A 228 -1.56 5.17 -12.20
N GLN A 229 -0.94 4.01 -12.05
CA GLN A 229 0.08 3.76 -11.03
C GLN A 229 1.41 4.44 -11.40
N GLU A 230 1.89 4.27 -12.64
CA GLU A 230 3.22 4.72 -13.08
C GLU A 230 3.28 6.24 -13.36
N GLU A 231 2.29 6.78 -14.07
CA GLU A 231 2.34 8.16 -14.58
C GLU A 231 1.58 9.15 -13.69
N PHE A 232 0.54 8.69 -12.98
CA PHE A 232 -0.34 9.55 -12.17
C PHE A 232 -0.21 9.36 -10.66
N ASN A 233 0.66 8.45 -10.21
CA ASN A 233 0.87 8.09 -8.81
C ASN A 233 -0.46 7.79 -8.08
N ARG A 234 -1.40 7.11 -8.74
CA ARG A 234 -2.65 6.64 -8.14
C ARG A 234 -2.61 5.13 -8.00
N TYR A 235 -2.52 4.68 -6.75
CA TYR A 235 -2.46 3.26 -6.38
C TYR A 235 -3.77 2.71 -5.80
N GLN A 236 -4.71 3.62 -5.48
CA GLN A 236 -6.03 3.31 -4.93
C GLN A 236 -7.08 3.30 -6.05
N GLY A 237 -7.91 2.25 -6.09
CA GLY A 237 -9.00 2.10 -7.06
C GLY A 237 -10.39 1.99 -6.44
N PHE A 238 -10.52 2.08 -5.12
CA PHE A 238 -11.81 2.10 -4.42
C PHE A 238 -11.77 3.04 -3.21
N TRP A 239 -12.94 3.58 -2.84
CA TRP A 239 -13.09 4.64 -1.84
C TRP A 239 -14.35 4.43 -1.01
N TRP A 240 -14.17 4.21 0.30
CA TRP A 240 -15.27 4.17 1.27
C TRP A 240 -16.05 5.48 1.32
N GLN A 241 -17.37 5.40 1.40
CA GLN A 241 -18.21 6.52 1.82
C GLN A 241 -17.75 6.97 3.22
N PRO A 242 -17.56 8.29 3.49
CA PRO A 242 -17.13 8.79 4.80
C PRO A 242 -18.18 8.74 5.91
N GLN A 243 -19.46 8.95 5.58
CA GLN A 243 -20.59 8.93 6.52
C GLN A 243 -21.77 8.16 5.93
N SER A 244 -22.43 7.35 6.76
CA SER A 244 -23.65 6.63 6.40
C SER A 244 -24.61 6.66 7.59
N GLU A 245 -25.83 7.12 7.36
CA GLU A 245 -26.88 7.24 8.39
C GLU A 245 -27.95 6.17 8.26
N ASP A 246 -27.99 5.44 7.15
CA ASP A 246 -29.05 4.50 6.80
C ASP A 246 -28.70 3.03 7.06
N GLY A 247 -27.56 2.78 7.70
CA GLY A 247 -27.08 1.42 8.00
C GLY A 247 -26.55 0.67 6.76
N VAL A 248 -26.46 1.35 5.61
CA VAL A 248 -25.94 0.78 4.36
C VAL A 248 -24.51 1.29 4.14
N TYR A 249 -23.58 0.37 4.00
CA TYR A 249 -22.19 0.69 3.67
C TYR A 249 -22.03 0.83 2.16
N ARG A 250 -21.21 1.79 1.73
CA ARG A 250 -20.99 2.09 0.31
C ARG A 250 -19.53 2.27 -0.01
N ILE A 251 -19.12 1.73 -1.15
CA ILE A 251 -17.79 1.89 -1.72
C ILE A 251 -17.96 2.30 -3.18
N VAL A 252 -17.44 3.47 -3.55
CA VAL A 252 -17.22 3.79 -4.97
C VAL A 252 -15.94 3.08 -5.40
N TYR A 253 -15.96 2.46 -6.56
CA TYR A 253 -14.77 1.84 -7.12
C TYR A 253 -14.67 2.06 -8.62
N GLU A 254 -13.45 1.95 -9.11
CA GLU A 254 -13.13 1.89 -10.52
C GLU A 254 -13.11 0.42 -10.97
N GLU A 255 -13.93 0.11 -11.96
CA GLU A 255 -13.78 -1.10 -12.78
C GLU A 255 -12.96 -0.75 -14.01
N VAL A 256 -11.85 -1.46 -14.20
CA VAL A 256 -10.91 -1.26 -15.30
C VAL A 256 -11.06 -2.43 -16.28
N ASP A 257 -11.21 -2.08 -17.55
CA ASP A 257 -11.25 -3.01 -18.68
C ASP A 257 -10.02 -2.78 -19.56
N GLU A 258 -9.10 -3.75 -19.55
CA GLU A 258 -7.86 -3.70 -20.32
C GLU A 258 -7.93 -4.55 -21.61
N SER A 259 -9.13 -4.91 -22.10
CA SER A 259 -9.31 -5.80 -23.26
C SER A 259 -8.62 -5.30 -24.55
N ASP A 260 -8.63 -3.97 -24.75
CA ASP A 260 -8.03 -3.34 -25.93
C ASP A 260 -6.55 -2.98 -25.73
N VAL A 261 -6.01 -3.19 -24.53
CA VAL A 261 -4.61 -2.89 -24.20
C VAL A 261 -3.73 -4.01 -24.75
N THR A 262 -2.64 -3.64 -25.41
CA THR A 262 -1.75 -4.60 -26.04
C THR A 262 -1.00 -5.42 -24.99
N LEU A 263 -1.00 -6.75 -25.18
CA LEU A 263 -0.23 -7.70 -24.38
C LEU A 263 1.22 -7.76 -24.87
N TYR A 264 2.14 -7.71 -23.92
CA TYR A 264 3.57 -7.92 -24.12
C TYR A 264 4.05 -9.05 -23.23
N THR A 265 4.98 -9.83 -23.76
CA THR A 265 5.54 -10.99 -23.09
C THR A 265 7.02 -10.74 -22.80
N PHE A 266 7.42 -10.85 -21.54
CA PHE A 266 8.79 -10.64 -21.07
C PHE A 266 9.31 -11.90 -20.37
N PRO A 267 10.62 -12.19 -20.40
CA PRO A 267 11.17 -13.31 -19.63
C PRO A 267 11.01 -13.04 -18.12
N SER A 268 10.54 -14.04 -17.37
CA SER A 268 10.40 -13.96 -15.91
C SER A 268 11.77 -13.93 -15.22
N SER A 269 11.92 -13.11 -14.18
CA SER A 269 13.12 -13.07 -13.35
C SER A 269 13.26 -14.27 -12.40
N ASP A 270 12.15 -14.93 -12.10
CA ASP A 270 12.03 -15.86 -10.96
C ASP A 270 12.15 -17.33 -11.38
N SER A 271 12.20 -17.61 -12.68
CA SER A 271 12.28 -18.97 -13.20
C SER A 271 13.69 -19.33 -13.71
N VAL A 272 14.23 -20.44 -13.24
CA VAL A 272 15.43 -21.09 -13.81
C VAL A 272 15.08 -21.83 -15.13
N GLY A 273 13.85 -21.67 -15.65
CA GLY A 273 13.26 -22.49 -16.70
C GLY A 273 12.79 -21.75 -17.96
N GLY A 274 12.99 -20.43 -18.08
CA GLY A 274 12.58 -19.67 -19.27
C GLY A 274 11.07 -19.46 -19.39
N GLU A 275 10.36 -19.35 -18.26
CA GLU A 275 8.97 -18.93 -18.26
C GLU A 275 8.86 -17.46 -18.66
N TYR A 276 7.77 -17.13 -19.34
CA TYR A 276 7.47 -15.78 -19.76
C TYR A 276 6.29 -15.22 -18.98
N GLU A 277 6.30 -13.92 -18.80
CA GLU A 277 5.29 -13.16 -18.12
C GLU A 277 4.59 -12.22 -19.09
N GLU A 278 3.26 -12.22 -19.02
CA GLU A 278 2.44 -11.32 -19.82
C GLU A 278 2.11 -10.04 -19.03
N TYR A 279 2.07 -8.93 -19.76
CA TYR A 279 1.80 -7.60 -19.27
C TYR A 279 0.93 -6.84 -20.25
N ARG A 280 -0.13 -6.20 -19.76
CA ARG A 280 -0.87 -5.21 -20.54
C ARG A 280 -0.15 -3.87 -20.45
N PHE A 281 0.35 -3.38 -21.59
CA PHE A 281 1.16 -2.17 -21.64
C PHE A 281 0.70 -1.24 -22.77
N PRO A 282 0.04 -0.12 -22.46
CA PRO A 282 -0.39 0.84 -23.47
C PRO A 282 0.81 1.70 -23.91
N ARG A 283 1.34 1.45 -25.11
CA ARG A 283 2.32 2.35 -25.73
C ARG A 283 1.66 3.65 -26.17
N ALA A 284 2.46 4.72 -26.26
CA ALA A 284 1.99 5.98 -26.84
C ALA A 284 1.36 5.75 -28.23
N GLY A 285 0.12 6.24 -28.40
CA GLY A 285 -0.66 6.08 -29.63
C GLY A 285 -1.44 4.76 -29.74
N SER A 286 -1.34 3.84 -28.78
CA SER A 286 -2.19 2.65 -28.68
C SER A 286 -3.34 2.85 -27.69
N PRO A 287 -4.40 2.01 -27.72
CA PRO A 287 -5.52 2.13 -26.79
C PRO A 287 -5.10 2.00 -25.32
N ASN A 288 -5.66 2.85 -24.46
CA ASN A 288 -5.57 2.70 -23.01
C ASN A 288 -6.67 1.76 -22.47
N ALA A 289 -6.54 1.42 -21.19
CA ALA A 289 -7.59 0.75 -20.45
C ALA A 289 -8.83 1.66 -20.33
N LYS A 290 -10.03 1.06 -20.39
CA LYS A 290 -11.30 1.76 -20.20
C LYS A 290 -11.69 1.70 -18.72
N SER A 291 -11.96 2.86 -18.13
CA SER A 291 -12.37 2.94 -16.73
C SER A 291 -13.86 3.27 -16.59
N LYS A 292 -14.54 2.60 -15.65
CA LYS A 292 -15.92 2.89 -15.26
C LYS A 292 -16.01 3.04 -13.75
N LEU A 293 -16.69 4.08 -13.27
CA LEU A 293 -17.03 4.18 -11.86
C LEU A 293 -18.32 3.41 -11.57
N LYS A 294 -18.28 2.62 -10.51
CA LYS A 294 -19.41 1.88 -9.98
C LYS A 294 -19.50 2.09 -8.47
N LEU A 295 -20.67 1.77 -7.92
CA LEU A 295 -20.93 1.83 -6.48
C LEU A 295 -21.35 0.45 -6.02
N VAL A 296 -20.64 -0.16 -5.08
CA VAL A 296 -21.14 -1.33 -4.36
C VAL A 296 -21.69 -0.90 -3.00
N GLN A 297 -22.85 -1.43 -2.65
CA GLN A 297 -23.46 -1.22 -1.35
C GLN A 297 -23.79 -2.56 -0.69
N PHE A 298 -23.75 -2.62 0.63
CA PHE A 298 -24.07 -3.81 1.41
C PHE A 298 -24.50 -3.42 2.82
N SER A 299 -25.10 -4.36 3.54
CA SER A 299 -25.55 -4.21 4.92
C SER A 299 -24.93 -5.29 5.80
N LEU A 300 -24.91 -5.05 7.11
CA LEU A 300 -24.60 -6.10 8.08
C LEU A 300 -25.90 -6.72 8.61
N SER A 301 -25.96 -8.04 8.57
CA SER A 301 -27.01 -8.82 9.23
C SER A 301 -26.88 -8.74 10.75
N GLU A 302 -27.89 -9.24 11.49
CA GLU A 302 -27.89 -9.30 12.96
C GLU A 302 -26.66 -10.05 13.53
N ASN A 303 -26.13 -11.02 12.78
CA ASN A 303 -24.94 -11.80 13.15
C ASN A 303 -23.62 -11.16 12.68
N LEU A 304 -23.64 -9.89 12.26
CA LEU A 304 -22.47 -9.16 11.74
C LEU A 304 -21.83 -9.85 10.53
N GLN A 305 -22.66 -10.48 9.69
CA GLN A 305 -22.26 -11.00 8.38
C GLN A 305 -22.64 -10.00 7.29
N ILE A 306 -21.83 -9.96 6.23
CA ILE A 306 -22.02 -9.08 5.08
C ILE A 306 -23.17 -9.66 4.25
N SER A 307 -24.15 -8.82 3.93
CA SER A 307 -25.41 -9.22 3.28
C SER A 307 -25.93 -8.10 2.38
N ASP A 308 -26.96 -8.39 1.59
CA ASP A 308 -27.63 -7.43 0.70
C ASP A 308 -26.69 -6.69 -0.25
N ILE A 309 -25.68 -7.40 -0.76
CA ILE A 309 -24.69 -6.84 -1.70
C ILE A 309 -25.39 -6.46 -3.00
N CYS A 310 -25.27 -5.19 -3.38
CA CYS A 310 -25.84 -4.64 -4.59
C CYS A 310 -24.83 -3.73 -5.27
N ILE A 311 -24.48 -4.09 -6.51
CA ILE A 311 -23.65 -3.26 -7.39
C ILE A 311 -24.57 -2.35 -8.19
N LYS A 312 -24.23 -1.06 -8.24
CA LYS A 312 -24.93 -0.01 -8.97
C LYS A 312 -23.99 0.59 -10.02
N ASP A 313 -24.49 0.63 -11.24
CA ASP A 313 -23.88 1.36 -12.34
C ASP A 313 -24.40 2.79 -12.40
N MET A 314 -23.59 3.68 -12.96
CA MET A 314 -24.07 5.02 -13.34
C MET A 314 -25.14 4.89 -14.42
N GLN A 315 -26.27 5.58 -14.24
CA GLN A 315 -27.34 5.62 -15.24
C GLN A 315 -26.83 6.12 -16.60
N CYS A 316 -25.86 7.03 -16.58
CA CYS A 316 -25.18 7.57 -17.74
C CYS A 316 -23.67 7.42 -17.53
N PRO A 317 -22.94 6.64 -18.37
CA PRO A 317 -21.50 6.51 -18.26
C PRO A 317 -20.79 7.86 -18.36
N LEU A 318 -19.66 8.02 -17.66
CA LEU A 318 -18.87 9.26 -17.74
C LEU A 318 -18.44 9.59 -19.16
N THR A 319 -18.20 8.58 -20.01
CA THR A 319 -17.86 8.77 -21.43
C THR A 319 -18.99 9.40 -22.25
N TYR A 320 -20.24 9.36 -21.79
CA TYR A 320 -21.32 10.08 -22.45
C TYR A 320 -21.30 11.57 -22.08
N ALA A 321 -21.12 11.88 -20.78
CA ALA A 321 -21.01 13.26 -20.30
C ALA A 321 -19.70 13.94 -20.74
N PHE A 322 -18.62 13.16 -20.82
CA PHE A 322 -17.27 13.59 -21.16
C PHE A 322 -16.68 12.65 -22.23
N PRO A 323 -17.07 12.78 -23.51
CA PRO A 323 -16.59 11.89 -24.58
C PRO A 323 -15.09 11.95 -24.85
N TRP A 324 -14.42 13.00 -24.38
CA TRP A 324 -12.99 13.22 -24.48
C TRP A 324 -12.20 12.68 -23.27
N MET A 325 -12.90 12.10 -22.29
CA MET A 325 -12.29 11.58 -21.07
C MET A 325 -11.50 10.30 -21.34
N GLU A 326 -10.21 10.33 -21.03
CA GLU A 326 -9.31 9.17 -21.14
C GLU A 326 -8.94 8.57 -19.78
N TYR A 327 -8.75 9.42 -18.76
CA TYR A 327 -8.17 9.02 -17.48
C TYR A 327 -8.99 9.52 -16.29
N ILE A 328 -9.20 8.65 -15.30
CA ILE A 328 -9.70 9.02 -13.98
C ILE A 328 -8.49 9.24 -13.06
N VAL A 329 -8.06 10.50 -12.92
CA VAL A 329 -6.82 10.81 -12.18
C VAL A 329 -7.00 10.74 -10.67
N ARG A 330 -8.13 11.23 -10.14
CA ARG A 330 -8.46 11.18 -8.70
C ARG A 330 -9.96 11.00 -8.53
N VAL A 331 -10.34 10.28 -7.48
CA VAL A 331 -11.72 10.07 -7.05
C VAL A 331 -11.72 10.18 -5.53
N GLY A 332 -12.85 10.57 -4.97
CA GLY A 332 -13.07 10.60 -3.53
C GLY A 332 -14.51 10.98 -3.25
N TRP A 333 -14.81 11.06 -1.97
CA TRP A 333 -16.10 11.52 -1.47
C TRP A 333 -15.98 12.91 -0.88
N THR A 334 -17.08 13.66 -0.96
CA THR A 334 -17.28 14.84 -0.13
C THR A 334 -17.34 14.43 1.35
N PRO A 335 -16.86 15.24 2.31
CA PRO A 335 -16.88 14.86 3.73
C PRO A 335 -18.27 14.56 4.29
N ASP A 336 -19.31 15.19 3.74
CA ASP A 336 -20.71 14.97 4.07
C ASP A 336 -21.37 13.85 3.25
N SER A 337 -20.61 13.18 2.38
CA SER A 337 -21.04 12.04 1.57
C SER A 337 -22.21 12.31 0.63
N LYS A 338 -22.44 13.59 0.29
CA LYS A 338 -23.49 14.06 -0.63
C LYS A 338 -23.00 14.26 -2.04
#